data_AF-A0A9Q0TBU6-F1
#
_entry.id   AF-A0A9Q0TBU6-F1
#
_cell.length_a   1.000
_cell.length_b   1.000
_cell.length_c   1.000
_cell.angle_alpha   90.00
_cell.angle_beta   90.00
_cell.angle_gamma   90.00
#
_symmetry.space_group_name_H-M   'P 1'
#
loop_
_entity.id
_entity.type
_entity.pdbx_description
1 polymer ?
#
loop_
_entity_poly.entity_id
_entity_poly.type
_entity_poly.pdbx_seq_one_letter_code
_entity_poly.pdbx_strand_id
1 'polypeptide(L)'
;MTDIVKEILARPIQLADQVTKSADEAQSFKQDCLELKAKTEKLAGLLRQAARASNDLYERPTRRIIDDTEQVLDKALTLVIKCRASGIMKRMFTIIPAAAFRKISMQLENSIGDVSWLLRVSAPADDRDDEYLGLPPIAANEPILCLIWEQIAILYTGSLEDRSDAAASLVSLARDNDRYGKLIIEEGGVAPLLKLAKEGKMEGQENAARAVGLLGRDPESVEQIVNAGVCTVFAKILKEGHMKVQVVVAWAVSELAAHHPKCQDHFAQKQHDSISRQSSGV
;
A
#
# COMPACT_ATOMS: atom_id res chain seq x y z
N MET A 1 -11.68 5.46 -7.77
CA MET A 1 -10.58 5.16 -6.82
C MET A 1 -10.81 5.91 -5.51
N THR A 2 -11.02 7.22 -5.52
CA THR A 2 -11.41 8.05 -4.37
C THR A 2 -12.57 7.50 -3.54
N ASP A 3 -13.62 6.98 -4.20
CA ASP A 3 -14.83 6.51 -3.51
C ASP A 3 -14.56 5.27 -2.66
N ILE A 4 -13.63 4.40 -3.09
CA ILE A 4 -13.28 3.16 -2.40
C ILE A 4 -12.57 3.46 -1.08
N VAL A 5 -11.60 4.38 -1.09
CA VAL A 5 -10.86 4.75 0.12
C VAL A 5 -11.77 5.45 1.15
N LYS A 6 -12.68 6.32 0.69
CA LYS A 6 -13.68 6.95 1.57
C LYS A 6 -14.65 5.94 2.16
N GLU A 7 -15.08 4.96 1.37
CA GLU A 7 -15.95 3.88 1.82
C GLU A 7 -15.27 3.01 2.88
N ILE A 8 -14.02 2.61 2.66
CA ILE A 8 -13.23 1.79 3.60
C ILE A 8 -12.99 2.54 4.92
N LEU A 9 -12.84 3.87 4.91
CA LEU A 9 -12.62 4.67 6.11
C LEU A 9 -13.90 4.93 6.93
N ALA A 10 -15.08 4.83 6.33
CA ALA A 10 -16.33 5.22 6.98
C ALA A 10 -16.65 4.36 8.21
N ARG A 11 -16.47 3.04 8.10
CA ARG A 11 -16.77 2.08 9.16
C ARG A 11 -15.85 2.24 10.39
N PRO A 12 -14.51 2.29 10.25
CA PRO A 12 -13.61 2.57 11.37
C PRO A 12 -13.93 3.89 12.09
N ILE A 13 -14.26 4.97 11.36
CA ILE A 13 -14.64 6.25 11.98
C ILE A 13 -15.90 6.08 12.85
N GLN A 14 -16.91 5.39 12.33
CA GLN A 14 -18.14 5.10 13.08
C GLN A 14 -17.89 4.23 14.32
N LEU A 15 -17.01 3.22 14.22
CA LEU A 15 -16.66 2.39 15.36
C LEU A 15 -15.91 3.19 16.43
N ALA A 16 -14.96 4.03 16.02
CA ALA A 16 -14.23 4.89 16.96
C ALA A 16 -15.18 5.81 17.75
N ASP A 17 -16.17 6.41 17.09
CA ASP A 17 -17.18 7.24 17.76
C ASP A 17 -18.06 6.42 18.73
N GLN A 18 -18.40 5.17 18.37
CA GLN A 18 -19.15 4.27 19.24
C GLN A 18 -18.35 3.82 20.47
N VAL A 19 -17.03 3.57 20.32
CA VAL A 19 -16.13 3.24 21.43
C VAL A 19 -16.06 4.40 22.41
N THR A 20 -15.80 5.62 21.92
CA THR A 20 -15.73 6.85 22.73
C THR A 20 -17.02 7.05 23.52
N LYS A 21 -18.18 6.95 22.86
CA LYS A 21 -19.49 7.09 23.51
C LYS A 21 -19.72 6.00 24.56
N SER A 22 -19.42 4.74 24.23
CA SER A 22 -19.64 3.61 25.14
C SER A 22 -18.72 3.69 26.36
N ALA A 23 -17.53 4.28 26.21
CA ALA A 23 -16.56 4.45 27.29
C ALA A 23 -17.02 5.49 28.31
N ASP A 24 -17.71 6.55 27.88
CA ASP A 24 -18.33 7.54 28.77
C ASP A 24 -19.46 6.95 29.61
N GLU A 25 -20.15 5.94 29.08
CA GLU A 25 -21.26 5.25 29.76
C GLU A 25 -20.78 4.09 30.67
N ALA A 26 -19.47 3.87 30.80
CA ALA A 26 -18.90 2.78 31.58
C ALA A 26 -19.13 2.94 33.09
N GLN A 27 -19.63 1.87 33.72
CA GLN A 27 -19.92 1.85 35.15
C GLN A 27 -18.85 1.09 35.96
N SER A 28 -18.10 0.18 35.32
CA SER A 28 -16.94 -0.54 35.86
C SER A 28 -15.68 -0.26 35.04
N PHE A 29 -14.48 -0.47 35.61
CA PHE A 29 -13.18 -0.26 34.92
C PHE A 29 -13.04 1.14 34.31
N LYS A 30 -13.49 2.17 35.04
CA LYS A 30 -13.59 3.55 34.53
C LYS A 30 -12.26 4.10 34.04
N GLN A 31 -11.17 3.87 34.79
CA GLN A 31 -9.85 4.38 34.42
C GLN A 31 -9.35 3.74 33.12
N ASP A 32 -9.48 2.41 32.98
CA ASP A 32 -9.09 1.73 31.75
C ASP A 32 -9.96 2.16 30.56
N CYS A 33 -11.27 2.37 30.77
CA CYS A 33 -12.17 2.89 29.72
C CYS A 33 -11.80 4.31 29.29
N LEU A 34 -11.38 5.18 30.22
CA LEU A 34 -10.91 6.53 29.91
C LEU A 34 -9.60 6.50 29.10
N GLU A 35 -8.68 5.58 29.41
CA GLU A 35 -7.46 5.40 28.62
C GLU A 35 -7.78 4.95 27.18
N LEU A 36 -8.63 3.92 27.03
CA LEU A 36 -9.06 3.45 25.71
C LEU A 36 -9.79 4.55 24.92
N LYS A 37 -10.61 5.36 25.59
CA LYS A 37 -11.28 6.52 25.01
C LYS A 37 -10.27 7.51 24.43
N ALA A 38 -9.31 7.96 25.23
CA ALA A 38 -8.32 8.96 24.79
C ALA A 38 -7.55 8.50 23.54
N LYS A 39 -7.12 7.22 23.50
CA LYS A 39 -6.46 6.64 22.33
C LYS A 39 -7.40 6.58 21.12
N THR A 40 -8.64 6.16 21.33
CA THR A 40 -9.64 6.06 20.26
C THR A 40 -9.99 7.42 19.67
N GLU A 41 -10.05 8.48 20.48
CA GLU A 41 -10.27 9.86 20.01
C GLU A 41 -9.09 10.34 19.14
N LYS A 42 -7.85 10.07 19.55
CA LYS A 42 -6.65 10.36 18.74
C LYS A 42 -6.71 9.62 17.40
N LEU A 43 -7.01 8.33 17.42
CA LEU A 43 -7.15 7.50 16.23
C LEU A 43 -8.28 8.00 15.32
N ALA A 44 -9.43 8.38 15.87
CA ALA A 44 -10.55 8.95 15.11
C ALA A 44 -10.17 10.28 14.44
N GLY A 45 -9.30 11.09 15.07
CA GLY A 45 -8.71 12.27 14.47
C GLY A 45 -7.91 11.94 13.21
N LEU A 46 -7.00 10.97 13.31
CA LEU A 46 -6.17 10.50 12.19
C LEU A 46 -7.00 9.88 11.06
N LEU A 47 -7.98 9.03 11.38
CA LEU A 47 -8.88 8.44 10.38
C LEU A 47 -9.67 9.50 9.60
N ARG A 48 -10.09 10.57 10.26
CA ARG A 48 -10.75 11.70 9.58
C ARG A 48 -9.79 12.51 8.72
N GLN A 49 -8.54 12.67 9.13
CA GLN A 49 -7.50 13.27 8.28
C GLN A 49 -7.28 12.42 7.03
N ALA A 50 -7.17 11.10 7.19
CA ALA A 50 -7.03 10.14 6.09
C ALA A 50 -8.23 10.22 5.12
N ALA A 51 -9.45 10.36 5.64
CA ALA A 51 -10.64 10.50 4.80
C ALA A 51 -10.63 11.79 3.97
N ARG A 52 -10.08 12.88 4.51
CA ARG A 52 -9.90 14.16 3.79
C ARG A 52 -8.81 14.05 2.72
N ALA A 53 -7.72 13.34 3.00
CA ALA A 53 -6.61 13.08 2.09
C ALA A 53 -6.82 11.87 1.17
N SER A 54 -8.03 11.29 1.12
CA SER A 54 -8.32 10.00 0.45
C SER A 54 -7.98 9.92 -1.04
N ASN A 55 -7.79 11.05 -1.72
CA ASN A 55 -7.33 11.09 -3.11
C ASN A 55 -5.84 10.76 -3.26
N ASP A 56 -5.05 11.08 -2.23
CA ASP A 56 -3.59 11.03 -2.26
C ASP A 56 -3.06 9.81 -1.48
N LEU A 57 -3.96 9.07 -0.82
CA LEU A 57 -3.60 7.87 -0.07
C LEU A 57 -3.19 6.73 -0.99
N TYR A 58 -2.07 6.12 -0.63
CA TYR A 58 -1.58 4.92 -1.29
C TYR A 58 -2.49 3.72 -0.94
N GLU A 59 -3.29 3.26 -1.91
CA GLU A 59 -4.45 2.37 -1.70
C GLU A 59 -4.12 1.06 -0.97
N ARG A 60 -2.95 0.48 -1.26
CA ARG A 60 -2.59 -0.88 -0.79
C ARG A 60 -2.31 -0.95 0.71
N PRO A 61 -1.36 -0.18 1.29
CA PRO A 61 -1.21 -0.13 2.73
C PRO A 61 -2.45 0.47 3.40
N THR A 62 -3.14 1.40 2.75
CA THR A 62 -4.39 1.97 3.29
C THR A 62 -5.37 0.86 3.62
N ARG A 63 -5.65 -0.05 2.69
CA ARG A 63 -6.61 -1.13 2.93
C ARG A 63 -6.23 -2.00 4.12
N ARG A 64 -4.97 -2.47 4.17
CA ARG A 64 -4.49 -3.33 5.28
C ARG A 64 -4.54 -2.62 6.63
N ILE A 65 -4.03 -1.39 6.70
CA ILE A 65 -3.99 -0.60 7.92
C ILE A 65 -5.40 -0.32 8.42
N ILE A 66 -6.32 0.01 7.53
CA ILE A 66 -7.69 0.33 7.89
C ILE A 66 -8.48 -0.92 8.30
N ASP A 67 -8.32 -2.06 7.62
CA ASP A 67 -8.93 -3.33 7.99
C ASP A 67 -8.47 -3.80 9.39
N ASP A 68 -7.17 -3.72 9.68
CA ASP A 68 -6.62 -4.06 11.00
C ASP A 68 -7.12 -3.09 12.08
N THR A 69 -7.17 -1.79 11.76
CA THR A 69 -7.71 -0.75 12.65
C THR A 69 -9.17 -1.01 12.98
N GLU A 70 -9.99 -1.37 11.99
CA GLU A 70 -11.40 -1.72 12.18
C GLU A 70 -11.55 -2.88 13.16
N GLN A 71 -10.79 -3.97 12.97
CA GLN A 71 -10.83 -5.12 13.87
C GLN A 71 -10.42 -4.77 15.31
N VAL A 72 -9.45 -3.87 15.49
CA VAL A 72 -9.03 -3.40 16.82
C VAL A 72 -10.15 -2.58 17.46
N LEU A 73 -10.79 -1.68 16.71
CA LEU A 73 -11.91 -0.88 17.19
C LEU A 73 -13.14 -1.74 17.56
N ASP A 74 -13.45 -2.78 16.80
CA ASP A 74 -14.52 -3.73 17.12
C ASP A 74 -14.25 -4.50 18.42
N LYS A 75 -13.00 -4.93 18.64
CA LYS A 75 -12.55 -5.56 19.89
C LYS A 75 -12.63 -4.58 21.06
N ALA A 76 -12.23 -3.32 20.85
CA ALA A 76 -12.33 -2.26 21.85
C ALA A 76 -13.80 -1.99 22.21
N LEU A 77 -14.68 -1.87 21.22
CA LEU A 77 -16.11 -1.63 21.43
C LEU A 77 -16.73 -2.78 22.23
N THR A 78 -16.43 -4.03 21.86
CA THR A 78 -16.90 -5.22 22.57
C THR A 78 -16.46 -5.22 24.03
N LEU A 79 -15.22 -4.81 24.31
CA LEU A 79 -14.68 -4.73 25.67
C LEU A 79 -15.36 -3.62 26.48
N VAL A 80 -15.52 -2.44 25.90
CA VAL A 80 -16.11 -1.27 26.56
C VAL A 80 -17.61 -1.47 26.82
N ILE A 81 -18.37 -2.08 25.90
CA ILE A 81 -19.79 -2.40 26.09
C ILE A 81 -20.00 -3.31 27.32
N LYS A 82 -19.09 -4.26 27.58
CA LYS A 82 -19.16 -5.13 28.77
C LYS A 82 -19.05 -4.33 30.07
N CYS A 83 -18.43 -3.15 30.05
CA CYS A 83 -18.23 -2.29 31.20
C CYS A 83 -19.46 -1.43 31.56
N ARG A 84 -20.47 -1.40 30.68
CA ARG A 84 -21.76 -0.73 30.89
C ARG A 84 -22.75 -1.58 31.69
N ALA A 85 -22.62 -2.91 31.64
CA ALA A 85 -23.63 -3.83 32.18
C ALA A 85 -23.63 -3.84 33.71
N SER A 86 -24.68 -3.27 34.32
CA SER A 86 -24.82 -3.12 35.77
C SER A 86 -25.96 -3.90 36.42
N GLY A 87 -26.54 -4.87 35.72
CA GLY A 87 -27.50 -5.80 36.33
C GLY A 87 -26.81 -6.96 37.05
N ILE A 88 -27.33 -7.34 38.23
CA ILE A 88 -26.86 -8.49 39.04
C ILE A 88 -26.79 -9.77 38.18
N MET A 89 -27.80 -10.02 37.32
CA MET A 89 -27.82 -11.17 36.40
C MET A 89 -26.81 -11.10 35.24
N LYS A 90 -26.32 -9.92 34.83
CA LYS A 90 -25.31 -9.80 33.75
C LYS A 90 -23.87 -9.80 34.28
N ARG A 91 -23.64 -9.29 35.51
CA ARG A 91 -22.33 -9.34 36.19
C ARG A 91 -21.79 -10.77 36.36
N MET A 92 -22.67 -11.76 36.51
CA MET A 92 -22.27 -13.17 36.65
C MET A 92 -21.73 -13.78 35.36
N PHE A 93 -21.97 -13.17 34.19
CA PHE A 93 -21.56 -13.69 32.89
C PHE A 93 -20.50 -12.84 32.15
N THR A 94 -20.17 -11.64 32.65
CA THR A 94 -19.12 -10.79 32.08
C THR A 94 -17.79 -11.00 32.80
N ILE A 95 -17.03 -12.01 32.37
CA ILE A 95 -15.62 -12.16 32.76
C ILE A 95 -14.77 -11.27 31.83
N ILE A 96 -14.12 -10.26 32.40
CA ILE A 96 -13.13 -9.45 31.71
C ILE A 96 -11.74 -9.85 32.23
N PRO A 97 -10.90 -10.50 31.41
CA PRO A 97 -9.53 -10.80 31.81
C PRO A 97 -8.76 -9.52 32.13
N ALA A 98 -7.98 -9.50 33.20
CA ALA A 98 -7.18 -8.32 33.60
C ALA A 98 -6.21 -7.85 32.49
N ALA A 99 -5.75 -8.76 31.62
CA ALA A 99 -4.88 -8.44 30.50
C ALA A 99 -5.62 -7.86 29.27
N ALA A 100 -6.96 -7.91 29.23
CA ALA A 100 -7.73 -7.51 28.06
C ALA A 100 -7.57 -6.01 27.76
N PHE A 101 -7.68 -5.14 28.78
CA PHE A 101 -7.50 -3.70 28.61
C PHE A 101 -6.10 -3.34 28.13
N ARG A 102 -5.07 -3.91 28.75
CA ARG A 102 -3.67 -3.69 28.32
C ARG A 102 -3.45 -4.11 26.86
N LYS A 103 -3.99 -5.28 26.48
CA LYS A 103 -3.88 -5.79 25.10
C LYS A 103 -4.57 -4.84 24.11
N ILE A 104 -5.81 -4.43 24.37
CA ILE A 104 -6.53 -3.51 23.48
C ILE A 104 -5.87 -2.13 23.46
N SER A 105 -5.40 -1.61 24.60
CA SER A 105 -4.68 -0.33 24.69
C SER A 105 -3.41 -0.34 23.83
N MET A 106 -2.65 -1.44 23.86
CA MET A 106 -1.46 -1.61 23.00
C MET A 106 -1.84 -1.71 21.52
N GLN A 107 -2.91 -2.44 21.19
CA GLN A 107 -3.37 -2.55 19.80
C GLN A 107 -3.87 -1.22 19.22
N LEU A 108 -4.58 -0.40 20.02
CA LEU A 108 -4.97 0.94 19.60
C LEU A 108 -3.74 1.84 19.39
N GLU A 109 -2.72 1.74 20.23
CA GLU A 109 -1.46 2.47 20.03
C GLU A 109 -0.78 2.08 18.72
N ASN A 110 -0.76 0.79 18.39
CA ASN A 110 -0.22 0.30 17.12
C ASN A 110 -1.00 0.87 15.93
N SER A 111 -2.35 0.82 15.97
CA SER A 111 -3.19 1.42 14.92
C SER A 111 -2.97 2.93 14.78
N ILE A 112 -2.75 3.65 15.89
CA ILE A 112 -2.38 5.07 15.84
C ILE A 112 -1.06 5.25 15.08
N GLY A 113 -0.04 4.43 15.37
CA GLY A 113 1.24 4.44 14.68
C GLY A 113 1.10 4.16 13.18
N ASP A 114 0.32 3.13 12.81
CA ASP A 114 0.09 2.73 11.43
C ASP A 114 -0.62 3.81 10.60
N VAL A 115 -1.71 4.39 11.13
CA VAL A 115 -2.45 5.45 10.42
C VAL A 115 -1.62 6.74 10.34
N SER A 116 -0.84 7.06 11.38
CA SER A 116 0.08 8.22 11.34
C SER A 116 1.15 8.06 10.26
N TRP A 117 1.74 6.87 10.17
CA TRP A 117 2.69 6.54 9.11
C TRP A 117 2.06 6.64 7.72
N LEU A 118 0.83 6.13 7.55
CA LEU A 118 0.11 6.17 6.28
C LEU A 118 -0.11 7.61 5.79
N LEU A 119 -0.52 8.50 6.69
CA LEU A 119 -0.72 9.91 6.38
C LEU A 119 0.59 10.57 5.93
N ARG A 120 1.70 10.30 6.63
CA ARG A 120 3.01 10.85 6.29
C ARG A 120 3.53 10.35 4.95
N VAL A 121 3.50 9.04 4.69
CA VAL A 121 4.03 8.49 3.44
C VAL A 121 3.22 8.95 2.22
N SER A 122 1.94 9.24 2.43
CA SER A 122 1.03 9.78 1.42
C SER A 122 1.14 11.31 1.27
N ALA A 123 1.78 12.01 2.21
CA ALA A 123 1.95 13.45 2.14
C ALA A 123 2.97 13.85 1.04
N PRO A 124 2.78 15.02 0.40
CA PRO A 124 3.78 15.63 -0.47
C PRO A 124 5.12 15.77 0.24
N ALA A 125 6.23 15.69 -0.51
CA ALA A 125 7.58 15.72 0.06
C ALA A 125 7.84 16.95 0.96
N ASP A 126 7.27 18.10 0.61
CA ASP A 126 7.44 19.38 1.34
C ASP A 126 6.71 19.42 2.69
N ASP A 127 5.70 18.56 2.90
CA ASP A 127 4.83 18.54 4.09
C ASP A 127 5.11 17.35 5.03
N ARG A 128 6.21 16.60 4.82
CA ARG A 128 6.54 15.44 5.67
C ARG A 128 7.17 15.91 6.97
N ASP A 129 6.38 15.95 8.05
CA ASP A 129 6.91 16.16 9.41
C ASP A 129 7.85 15.02 9.83
N ASP A 130 9.10 15.36 10.18
CA ASP A 130 10.19 14.46 10.57
C ASP A 130 10.05 13.86 11.99
N GLU A 131 8.98 14.17 12.73
CA GLU A 131 8.88 13.83 14.17
C GLU A 131 8.68 12.33 14.45
N TYR A 132 8.38 11.50 13.43
CA TYR A 132 8.13 10.06 13.62
C TYR A 132 8.83 9.16 12.59
N LEU A 133 10.16 9.03 12.72
CA LEU A 133 11.04 8.25 11.83
C LEU A 133 10.98 6.71 12.01
N GLY A 134 9.97 6.18 12.71
CA GLY A 134 9.83 4.75 12.96
C GLY A 134 9.16 3.97 11.82
N LEU A 135 9.48 2.68 11.73
CA LEU A 135 8.70 1.71 10.95
C LEU A 135 7.26 1.66 11.50
N PRO A 136 6.22 1.57 10.64
CA PRO A 136 4.87 1.39 11.12
C PRO A 136 4.77 0.03 11.83
N PRO A 137 4.07 -0.07 12.97
CA PRO A 137 3.85 -1.33 13.68
C PRO A 137 3.41 -2.51 12.79
N ILE A 138 2.61 -2.27 11.74
CA ILE A 138 2.17 -3.29 10.78
C ILE A 138 3.34 -3.93 10.02
N ALA A 139 4.45 -3.22 9.83
CA ALA A 139 5.66 -3.71 9.18
C ALA A 139 6.71 -4.22 10.18
N ALA A 140 6.43 -4.24 11.49
CA ALA A 140 7.42 -4.66 12.49
C ALA A 140 7.95 -6.09 12.27
N ASN A 141 7.10 -6.98 11.76
CA ASN A 141 7.46 -8.37 11.45
C ASN A 141 8.04 -8.54 10.03
N GLU A 142 7.80 -7.57 9.15
CA GLU A 142 8.28 -7.58 7.77
C GLU A 142 8.76 -6.18 7.37
N PRO A 143 9.91 -5.72 7.90
CA PRO A 143 10.39 -4.34 7.69
C PRO A 143 10.57 -3.96 6.23
N ILE A 144 10.84 -4.96 5.39
CA ILE A 144 10.97 -4.78 3.94
C ILE A 144 9.70 -4.24 3.29
N LEU A 145 8.53 -4.58 3.83
CA LEU A 145 7.25 -4.11 3.29
C LEU A 145 7.10 -2.59 3.44
N CYS A 146 7.58 -2.03 4.55
CA CYS A 146 7.63 -0.58 4.74
C CYS A 146 8.51 0.09 3.68
N LEU A 147 9.69 -0.48 3.42
CA LEU A 147 10.60 0.05 2.40
C LEU A 147 9.94 -0.01 1.01
N ILE A 148 9.32 -1.13 0.66
CA ILE A 148 8.62 -1.30 -0.63
C ILE A 148 7.51 -0.25 -0.78
N TRP A 149 6.67 -0.06 0.24
CA TRP A 149 5.62 0.95 0.20
C TRP A 149 6.15 2.36 0.04
N GLU A 150 7.23 2.70 0.75
CA GLU A 150 7.87 4.00 0.66
C GLU A 150 8.41 4.26 -0.76
N GLN A 151 9.12 3.29 -1.35
CA GLN A 151 9.63 3.44 -2.72
C GLN A 151 8.48 3.57 -3.73
N ILE A 152 7.39 2.81 -3.56
CA ILE A 152 6.24 2.92 -4.47
C ILE A 152 5.53 4.28 -4.29
N ALA A 153 5.42 4.80 -3.07
CA ALA A 153 4.88 6.13 -2.83
C ALA A 153 5.72 7.21 -3.52
N ILE A 154 7.05 7.14 -3.41
CA ILE A 154 7.98 8.05 -4.11
C ILE A 154 7.79 7.96 -5.63
N LEU A 155 7.56 6.77 -6.20
CA LEU A 155 7.27 6.65 -7.63
C LEU A 155 6.03 7.45 -8.10
N TYR A 156 5.05 7.67 -7.21
CA TYR A 156 3.85 8.46 -7.51
C TYR A 156 4.07 9.96 -7.28
N THR A 157 4.68 10.34 -6.16
CA THR A 157 4.67 11.73 -5.65
C THR A 157 6.01 12.45 -5.78
N GLY A 158 7.13 11.73 -5.88
CA GLY A 158 8.48 12.31 -5.90
C GLY A 158 8.79 13.10 -7.18
N SER A 159 9.93 13.78 -7.19
CA SER A 159 10.50 14.39 -8.39
C SER A 159 10.96 13.32 -9.39
N LEU A 160 11.29 13.69 -10.64
CA LEU A 160 11.80 12.72 -11.61
C LEU A 160 13.11 12.05 -11.16
N GLU A 161 13.90 12.70 -10.32
CA GLU A 161 15.13 12.17 -9.74
C GLU A 161 14.80 11.19 -8.62
N ASP A 162 13.96 11.58 -7.65
CA ASP A 162 13.54 10.69 -6.55
C ASP A 162 12.87 9.42 -7.08
N ARG A 163 12.07 9.52 -8.15
CA ARG A 163 11.45 8.36 -8.81
C ARG A 163 12.49 7.44 -9.44
N SER A 164 13.56 8.01 -10.01
CA SER A 164 14.66 7.24 -10.59
C SER A 164 15.40 6.44 -9.50
N ASP A 165 15.70 7.10 -8.38
CA ASP A 165 16.33 6.49 -7.22
C ASP A 165 15.44 5.41 -6.58
N ALA A 166 14.14 5.70 -6.47
CA ALA A 166 13.18 4.72 -5.97
C ALA A 166 13.09 3.48 -6.87
N ALA A 167 13.10 3.66 -8.19
CA ALA A 167 13.17 2.53 -9.13
C ALA A 167 14.47 1.74 -8.97
N ALA A 168 15.62 2.40 -8.76
CA ALA A 168 16.90 1.73 -8.52
C ALA A 168 16.92 0.93 -7.21
N SER A 169 16.31 1.46 -6.15
CA SER A 169 16.08 0.73 -4.89
C SER A 169 15.23 -0.51 -5.11
N LEU A 170 14.12 -0.40 -5.85
CA LEU A 170 13.26 -1.55 -6.17
C LEU A 170 13.97 -2.60 -7.05
N VAL A 171 14.84 -2.17 -7.97
CA VAL A 171 15.72 -3.10 -8.73
C VAL A 171 16.59 -3.90 -7.78
N SER A 172 17.22 -3.24 -6.81
CA SER A 172 18.11 -3.90 -5.85
C SER A 172 17.33 -4.94 -5.03
N LEU A 173 16.16 -4.56 -4.51
CA LEU A 173 15.30 -5.48 -3.77
C LEU A 173 14.85 -6.69 -4.60
N ALA A 174 14.36 -6.47 -5.82
CA ALA A 174 13.89 -7.54 -6.70
C ALA A 174 15.01 -8.48 -7.14
N ARG A 175 16.25 -7.98 -7.24
CA ARG A 175 17.43 -8.80 -7.57
C ARG A 175 17.89 -9.65 -6.40
N ASP A 176 17.82 -9.11 -5.20
CA ASP A 176 18.38 -9.76 -4.01
C ASP A 176 17.52 -10.92 -3.51
N ASN A 177 16.19 -10.85 -3.70
CA ASN A 177 15.27 -11.91 -3.26
C ASN A 177 13.97 -11.93 -4.07
N ASP A 178 13.64 -13.09 -4.64
CA ASP A 178 12.40 -13.31 -5.41
C ASP A 178 11.13 -12.97 -4.60
N ARG A 179 11.15 -13.23 -3.28
CA ARG A 179 10.04 -12.85 -2.39
C ARG A 179 9.80 -11.34 -2.39
N TYR A 180 10.85 -10.53 -2.45
CA TYR A 180 10.70 -9.07 -2.49
C TYR A 180 10.13 -8.62 -3.82
N GLY A 181 10.53 -9.27 -4.93
CA GLY A 181 9.88 -9.07 -6.23
C GLY A 181 8.38 -9.32 -6.16
N LYS A 182 7.96 -10.45 -5.56
CA LYS A 182 6.53 -10.77 -5.36
C LYS A 182 5.80 -9.71 -4.55
N LEU A 183 6.37 -9.25 -3.43
CA LEU A 183 5.80 -8.18 -2.61
C LEU A 183 5.65 -6.87 -3.41
N ILE A 184 6.66 -6.45 -4.18
CA ILE A 184 6.57 -5.24 -5.00
C ILE A 184 5.37 -5.30 -5.95
N ILE A 185 5.08 -6.48 -6.50
CA ILE A 185 3.96 -6.70 -7.43
C ILE A 185 2.63 -6.69 -6.68
N GLU A 186 2.53 -7.43 -5.57
CA GLU A 186 1.33 -7.50 -4.72
C GLU A 186 0.92 -6.14 -4.14
N GLU A 187 1.93 -5.30 -3.83
CA GLU A 187 1.74 -3.93 -3.39
C GLU A 187 1.48 -2.95 -4.55
N GLY A 188 1.44 -3.39 -5.81
CA GLY A 188 1.05 -2.55 -6.94
C GLY A 188 2.17 -1.65 -7.48
N GLY A 189 3.43 -2.01 -7.29
CA GLY A 189 4.59 -1.28 -7.80
C GLY A 189 4.73 -1.28 -9.33
N VAL A 190 4.09 -2.21 -10.04
CA VAL A 190 4.22 -2.34 -11.50
C VAL A 190 3.67 -1.12 -12.25
N ALA A 191 2.48 -0.64 -11.90
CA ALA A 191 1.85 0.49 -12.59
C ALA A 191 2.70 1.79 -12.55
N PRO A 192 3.21 2.25 -11.39
CA PRO A 192 4.03 3.45 -11.35
C PRO A 192 5.41 3.25 -11.98
N LEU A 193 5.99 2.03 -11.93
CA LEU A 193 7.18 1.69 -12.69
C LEU A 193 6.93 1.82 -14.21
N LEU A 194 5.82 1.30 -14.73
CA LEU A 194 5.48 1.45 -16.16
C LEU A 194 5.25 2.91 -16.55
N LYS A 195 4.66 3.72 -15.66
CA LYS A 195 4.54 5.16 -15.87
C LYS A 195 5.91 5.83 -15.96
N LEU A 196 6.84 5.52 -15.05
CA LEU A 196 8.20 6.03 -15.07
C LEU A 196 8.96 5.57 -16.33
N ALA A 197 8.80 4.32 -16.76
CA ALA A 197 9.39 3.81 -18.00
C ALA A 197 8.93 4.59 -19.24
N LYS A 198 7.71 5.12 -19.22
CA LYS A 198 7.13 5.90 -20.32
C LYS A 198 7.51 7.39 -20.27
N GLU A 199 7.55 7.99 -19.09
CA GLU A 199 7.59 9.46 -18.89
C GLU A 199 8.88 9.97 -18.23
N GLY A 200 9.71 9.05 -17.71
CA GLY A 200 10.93 9.39 -16.99
C GLY A 200 12.06 9.92 -17.87
N LYS A 201 13.10 10.43 -17.22
CA LYS A 201 14.41 10.66 -17.86
C LYS A 201 15.08 9.31 -18.14
N MET A 202 16.09 9.31 -19.00
CA MET A 202 16.79 8.10 -19.47
C MET A 202 17.13 7.11 -18.34
N GLU A 203 17.73 7.59 -17.25
CA GLU A 203 18.09 6.76 -16.09
C GLU A 203 16.86 6.15 -15.40
N GLY A 204 15.84 6.96 -15.11
CA GLY A 204 14.59 6.48 -14.54
C GLY A 204 13.87 5.48 -15.46
N GLN A 205 13.93 5.68 -16.78
CA GLN A 205 13.37 4.73 -17.76
C GLN A 205 14.12 3.39 -17.74
N GLU A 206 15.46 3.42 -17.69
CA GLU A 206 16.30 2.23 -17.58
C GLU A 206 16.04 1.47 -16.27
N ASN A 207 16.00 2.18 -15.13
CA ASN A 207 15.74 1.58 -13.82
C ASN A 207 14.33 0.98 -13.75
N ALA A 208 13.33 1.68 -14.28
CA ALA A 208 11.96 1.18 -14.31
C ALA A 208 11.80 -0.07 -15.18
N ALA A 209 12.35 -0.04 -16.41
CA ALA A 209 12.34 -1.19 -17.30
C ALA A 209 13.08 -2.39 -16.68
N ARG A 210 14.21 -2.12 -16.02
CA ARG A 210 15.00 -3.14 -15.33
C ARG A 210 14.22 -3.78 -14.18
N ALA A 211 13.56 -2.97 -13.35
CA ALA A 211 12.72 -3.45 -12.27
C ALA A 211 11.64 -4.39 -12.81
N VAL A 212 10.86 -3.95 -13.81
CA VAL A 212 9.79 -4.75 -14.41
C VAL A 212 10.32 -6.07 -15.02
N GLY A 213 11.50 -6.06 -15.64
CA GLY A 213 12.14 -7.28 -16.14
C GLY A 213 12.48 -8.28 -15.04
N LEU A 214 13.02 -7.81 -13.90
CA LEU A 214 13.30 -8.66 -12.74
C LEU A 214 12.01 -9.23 -12.12
N LEU A 215 10.98 -8.40 -11.99
CA LEU A 215 9.67 -8.80 -11.48
C LEU A 215 9.02 -9.90 -12.34
N GLY A 216 9.32 -9.92 -13.65
CA GLY A 216 8.82 -10.88 -14.62
C GLY A 216 9.42 -12.29 -14.56
N ARG A 217 10.34 -12.56 -13.62
CA ARG A 217 10.94 -13.89 -13.44
C ARG A 217 10.03 -14.88 -12.74
N ASP A 218 9.09 -14.38 -11.92
CA ASP A 218 8.08 -15.20 -11.26
C ASP A 218 6.90 -15.49 -12.20
N PRO A 219 6.64 -16.74 -12.61
CA PRO A 219 5.55 -17.06 -13.53
C PRO A 219 4.16 -16.68 -13.00
N GLU A 220 3.97 -16.67 -11.67
CA GLU A 220 2.70 -16.27 -11.05
C GLU A 220 2.44 -14.78 -11.18
N SER A 221 3.49 -13.98 -11.39
CA SER A 221 3.42 -12.53 -11.40
C SER A 221 3.24 -11.94 -12.81
N VAL A 222 3.66 -12.68 -13.84
CA VAL A 222 3.66 -12.20 -15.24
C VAL A 222 2.27 -11.79 -15.70
N GLU A 223 1.22 -12.51 -15.32
CA GLU A 223 -0.16 -12.14 -15.70
C GLU A 223 -0.54 -10.75 -15.15
N GLN A 224 -0.14 -10.44 -13.91
CA GLN A 224 -0.38 -9.13 -13.32
C GLN A 224 0.40 -8.03 -14.06
N ILE A 225 1.64 -8.31 -14.45
CA ILE A 225 2.50 -7.38 -15.20
C ILE A 225 1.93 -7.12 -16.61
N VAL A 226 1.41 -8.16 -17.28
CA VAL A 226 0.72 -8.05 -18.57
C VAL A 226 -0.55 -7.23 -18.44
N ASN A 227 -1.37 -7.52 -17.44
CA ASN A 227 -2.61 -6.78 -17.16
C ASN A 227 -2.36 -5.32 -16.81
N ALA A 228 -1.21 -5.00 -16.21
CA ALA A 228 -0.76 -3.62 -15.99
C ALA A 228 -0.36 -2.88 -17.29
N GLY A 229 -0.30 -3.58 -18.42
CA GLY A 229 -0.09 -2.99 -19.75
C GLY A 229 1.36 -2.97 -20.22
N VAL A 230 2.25 -3.79 -19.63
CA VAL A 230 3.69 -3.83 -19.97
C VAL A 230 3.92 -3.98 -21.48
N CYS A 231 3.15 -4.82 -22.17
CA CYS A 231 3.34 -5.08 -23.59
C CYS A 231 3.17 -3.82 -24.43
N THR A 232 2.20 -2.97 -24.09
CA THR A 232 1.93 -1.72 -24.82
C THR A 232 3.04 -0.69 -24.55
N VAL A 233 3.47 -0.57 -23.30
CA VAL A 233 4.52 0.37 -22.92
C VAL A 233 5.86 -0.03 -23.55
N PHE A 234 6.25 -1.29 -23.42
CA PHE A 234 7.52 -1.79 -23.94
C PHE A 234 7.57 -1.77 -25.47
N ALA A 235 6.49 -2.14 -26.16
CA ALA A 235 6.43 -2.05 -27.63
C ALA A 235 6.63 -0.60 -28.13
N LYS A 236 6.06 0.39 -27.43
CA LYS A 236 6.27 1.80 -27.76
C LYS A 236 7.72 2.22 -27.55
N ILE A 237 8.32 1.86 -26.41
CA ILE A 237 9.72 2.22 -26.11
C ILE A 237 10.68 1.56 -27.11
N LEU A 238 10.46 0.30 -27.51
CA LEU A 238 11.28 -0.37 -28.52
C LEU A 238 11.22 0.31 -29.89
N LYS A 239 10.12 1.00 -30.20
CA LYS A 239 9.94 1.71 -31.47
C LYS A 239 10.53 3.12 -31.46
N GLU A 240 10.30 3.86 -30.39
CA GLU A 240 10.49 5.33 -30.33
C GLU A 240 11.49 5.77 -29.26
N GLY A 241 11.88 4.87 -28.35
CA GLY A 241 12.73 5.18 -27.20
C GLY A 241 14.19 5.39 -27.55
N HIS A 242 14.95 5.94 -26.61
CA HIS A 242 16.40 6.06 -26.75
C HIS A 242 17.06 4.68 -26.77
N MET A 243 18.08 4.47 -27.62
CA MET A 243 18.73 3.15 -27.83
C MET A 243 19.12 2.46 -26.51
N LYS A 244 19.68 3.20 -25.55
CA LYS A 244 20.06 2.61 -24.25
C LYS A 244 18.86 2.03 -23.49
N VAL A 245 17.72 2.73 -23.51
CA VAL A 245 16.48 2.28 -22.90
C VAL A 245 15.90 1.09 -23.68
N GLN A 246 15.95 1.14 -25.02
CA GLN A 246 15.52 0.02 -25.87
C GLN A 246 16.25 -1.28 -25.54
N VAL A 247 17.57 -1.22 -25.28
CA VAL A 247 18.36 -2.40 -24.89
C VAL A 247 17.85 -3.00 -23.57
N VAL A 248 17.58 -2.17 -22.56
CA VAL A 248 17.06 -2.64 -21.27
C VAL A 248 15.64 -3.21 -21.42
N VAL A 249 14.79 -2.57 -22.22
CA VAL A 249 13.44 -3.07 -22.51
C VAL A 249 13.48 -4.38 -23.29
N ALA A 250 14.37 -4.52 -24.27
CA ALA A 250 14.53 -5.77 -25.01
C ALA A 250 14.94 -6.92 -24.07
N TRP A 251 15.87 -6.66 -23.14
CA TRP A 251 16.21 -7.62 -22.09
C TRP A 251 14.99 -7.96 -21.21
N ALA A 252 14.25 -6.96 -20.72
CA ALA A 252 13.08 -7.19 -19.89
C ALA A 252 11.98 -8.00 -20.60
N VAL A 253 11.76 -7.75 -21.91
CA VAL A 253 10.86 -8.55 -22.75
C VAL A 253 11.37 -9.99 -22.86
N SER A 254 12.68 -10.20 -23.01
CA SER A 254 13.24 -11.55 -23.09
C SER A 254 13.04 -12.35 -21.80
N GLU A 255 13.17 -11.72 -20.63
CA GLU A 255 12.90 -12.36 -19.33
C GLU A 255 11.41 -12.75 -19.23
N LEU A 256 10.50 -11.81 -19.53
CA LEU A 256 9.05 -12.08 -19.53
C LEU A 256 8.67 -13.22 -20.49
N ALA A 257 9.24 -13.25 -21.69
CA ALA A 257 8.96 -14.25 -22.71
C ALA A 257 9.55 -15.62 -22.40
N ALA A 258 10.71 -15.66 -21.73
CA ALA A 258 11.37 -16.90 -21.30
C ALA A 258 10.59 -17.61 -20.19
N HIS A 259 10.00 -16.83 -19.27
CA HIS A 259 9.26 -17.35 -18.13
C HIS A 259 7.75 -17.51 -18.41
N HIS A 260 7.25 -16.99 -19.54
CA HIS A 260 5.82 -17.08 -19.88
C HIS A 260 5.54 -17.19 -21.39
N PRO A 261 5.34 -18.41 -21.93
CA PRO A 261 5.08 -18.62 -23.35
C PRO A 261 3.85 -17.87 -23.89
N LYS A 262 2.79 -17.68 -23.08
CA LYS A 262 1.58 -16.93 -23.53
C LYS A 262 1.83 -15.44 -23.76
N CYS A 263 2.90 -14.88 -23.20
CA CYS A 263 3.31 -13.50 -23.50
C CYS A 263 3.82 -13.37 -24.93
N GLN A 264 4.34 -14.47 -25.52
CA GLN A 264 4.90 -14.47 -26.86
C GLN A 264 3.84 -14.07 -27.89
N ASP A 265 2.61 -14.59 -27.75
CA ASP A 265 1.49 -14.23 -28.61
C ASP A 265 1.10 -12.75 -28.45
N HIS A 266 1.07 -12.23 -27.22
CA HIS A 266 0.73 -10.82 -26.97
C HIS A 266 1.78 -9.83 -27.51
N PHE A 267 3.07 -10.12 -27.32
CA PHE A 267 4.14 -9.29 -27.89
C PHE A 267 4.17 -9.39 -29.42
N ALA A 268 4.01 -10.59 -29.99
CA ALA A 268 3.96 -10.81 -31.43
C ALA A 268 2.78 -10.10 -32.10
N GLN A 269 1.58 -10.20 -31.52
CA GLN A 269 0.37 -9.59 -32.08
C GLN A 269 0.45 -8.06 -32.08
N LYS A 270 0.94 -7.45 -30.98
CA LYS A 270 1.09 -5.99 -30.88
C LYS A 270 2.16 -5.44 -31.82
N GLN A 271 3.21 -6.21 -32.08
CA GLN A 271 4.25 -5.85 -33.06
C GLN A 271 3.71 -5.96 -34.50
N HIS A 272 2.94 -7.00 -34.81
CA HIS A 272 2.27 -7.16 -36.11
C HIS A 272 1.25 -6.04 -36.39
N ASP A 273 0.34 -5.75 -35.45
CA ASP A 273 -0.68 -4.69 -35.59
C ASP A 273 -0.04 -3.31 -35.86
N SER A 274 1.11 -3.06 -35.23
CA SER A 274 1.87 -1.82 -35.37
C SER A 274 2.56 -1.69 -36.72
N ILE A 275 3.01 -2.80 -37.31
CA ILE A 275 3.61 -2.85 -38.66
C ILE A 275 2.52 -2.71 -39.74
N SER A 276 1.36 -3.34 -39.57
CA SER A 276 0.22 -3.22 -40.50
C SER A 276 -0.39 -1.81 -40.55
N ARG A 277 -0.33 -1.05 -39.44
CA ARG A 277 -0.78 0.36 -39.43
C ARG A 277 0.19 1.30 -40.16
N GLN A 278 1.48 0.98 -40.25
CA GLN A 278 2.44 1.76 -41.03
C GLN A 278 2.34 1.52 -42.54
N SER A 279 1.90 0.32 -42.94
CA SER A 279 1.69 -0.02 -44.36
C SER A 279 0.34 0.48 -44.91
N SER A 280 -0.57 0.92 -44.04
CA SER A 280 -1.89 1.47 -44.41
C SER A 280 -1.94 3.00 -44.36
N GLY A 281 -0.83 3.67 -43.99
CA GLY A 281 -0.71 5.13 -43.90
C GLY A 281 0.13 5.73 -45.02
N VAL A 282 -0.11 5.29 -46.26
CA VAL A 282 0.36 5.96 -47.49
C VAL A 282 -0.71 6.94 -47.95
#